data_AF-A0A517MUZ1-F1
#
_entry.id   AF-A0A517MUZ1-F1
#
_cell.length_a   1.000
_cell.length_b   1.000
_cell.length_c   1.000
_cell.angle_alpha   90.00
_cell.angle_beta   90.00
_cell.angle_gamma   90.00
#
_symmetry.space_group_name_H-M   'P 1'
#
loop_
_entity.id
_entity.type
_entity.pdbx_description
1 polymer ?
#
loop_
_entity_poly.entity_id
_entity_poly.type
_entity_poly.pdbx_seq_one_letter_code
_entity_poly.pdbx_strand_id
1 'polypeptide(L)'
;MPCYLFTYHAHGSWLPDHPRGFVKRGKGYLPSDPQLAEKYRGNMKESTVVLKSPEQRLVISAVLEAVKHINCQLHYVATDQTHIHALVSWSDNTA
;
A
#
# COMPACT_ATOMS: atom_id res chain seq x y z
N MET A 1 19.17 12.00 -5.01
CA MET A 1 17.97 11.95 -4.14
C MET A 1 16.90 11.09 -4.81
N PRO A 2 16.98 9.76 -4.69
CA PRO A 2 15.97 8.85 -5.21
C PRO A 2 14.62 9.07 -4.51
N CYS A 3 13.55 9.01 -5.30
CA CYS A 3 12.18 9.10 -4.83
C CYS A 3 11.49 7.74 -4.96
N TYR A 4 10.73 7.36 -3.94
CA TYR A 4 10.01 6.09 -3.87
C TYR A 4 8.54 6.36 -3.59
N LEU A 5 7.67 5.70 -4.36
CA LEU A 5 6.24 5.67 -4.12
C LEU A 5 5.89 4.36 -3.43
N PHE A 6 5.59 4.42 -2.14
CA PHE A 6 5.05 3.29 -1.41
C PHE A 6 3.54 3.22 -1.58
N THR A 7 3.04 2.01 -1.81
CA THR A 7 1.61 1.73 -1.88
C THR A 7 1.27 0.63 -0.89
N TYR A 8 0.37 0.92 0.04
CA TYR A 8 -0.14 -0.05 1.00
C TYR A 8 -1.62 -0.30 0.69
N HIS A 9 -1.98 -1.55 0.41
CA HIS A 9 -3.37 -1.93 0.18
C HIS A 9 -4.02 -2.28 1.53
N ALA A 10 -5.25 -1.82 1.72
CA ALA A 10 -6.11 -2.31 2.78
C ALA A 10 -6.27 -3.83 2.66
N HIS A 11 -6.39 -4.51 3.81
CA HIS A 11 -6.49 -5.97 3.81
C HIS A 11 -7.69 -6.44 2.96
N GLY A 12 -7.43 -7.36 2.04
CA GLY A 12 -8.45 -7.90 1.14
C GLY A 12 -9.01 -6.93 0.08
N SER A 13 -8.45 -5.73 -0.10
CA SER A 13 -8.95 -4.74 -1.08
C SER A 13 -8.33 -4.90 -2.49
N TRP A 14 -7.16 -5.52 -2.57
CA TRP A 14 -6.48 -5.82 -3.84
C TRP A 14 -6.17 -7.31 -3.93
N LEU A 15 -7.07 -8.03 -4.59
CA LEU A 15 -6.96 -9.47 -4.79
C LEU A 15 -6.52 -9.81 -6.22
N PRO A 16 -6.08 -11.05 -6.47
CA PRO A 16 -5.65 -11.49 -7.80
C PRO A 16 -6.66 -11.30 -8.93
N ASP A 17 -7.95 -11.14 -8.64
CA ASP A 17 -9.00 -10.91 -9.64
C ASP A 17 -9.11 -9.44 -10.09
N HIS A 18 -8.29 -8.54 -9.56
CA HIS A 18 -8.30 -7.13 -9.95
C HIS A 18 -8.09 -6.99 -11.48
N PRO A 19 -8.91 -6.20 -12.22
CA PRO A 19 -8.84 -6.11 -13.69
C PRO A 19 -7.48 -5.65 -14.24
N ARG A 20 -6.78 -4.84 -13.46
CA ARG A 20 -5.41 -4.38 -13.72
C ARG A 20 -4.32 -5.37 -13.29
N GLY A 21 -4.64 -6.62 -13.01
CA GLY A 21 -3.68 -7.59 -12.47
C GLY A 21 -3.28 -7.33 -11.01
N PHE A 22 -2.27 -8.04 -10.53
CA PHE A 22 -1.80 -7.96 -9.14
C PHE A 22 -0.29 -8.14 -9.03
N VAL A 23 0.29 -7.78 -7.88
CA VAL A 23 1.73 -7.94 -7.61
C VAL A 23 1.95 -9.07 -6.62
N LYS A 24 2.96 -9.90 -6.87
CA LYS A 24 3.41 -10.94 -5.93
C LYS A 24 4.91 -10.79 -5.67
N ARG A 25 5.29 -10.82 -4.40
CA ARG A 25 6.69 -10.74 -3.97
C ARG A 25 7.54 -11.79 -4.70
N GLY A 26 8.66 -11.35 -5.26
CA GLY A 26 9.58 -12.20 -6.04
C GLY A 26 9.10 -12.58 -7.45
N LYS A 27 7.86 -12.22 -7.83
CA LYS A 27 7.32 -12.46 -9.18
C LYS A 27 6.98 -11.17 -9.93
N GLY A 28 6.91 -10.04 -9.23
CA GLY A 28 6.53 -8.77 -9.82
C GLY A 28 5.04 -8.74 -10.16
N TYR A 29 4.72 -8.06 -11.26
CA TYR A 29 3.37 -7.92 -11.79
C TYR A 29 2.89 -9.21 -12.47
N LEU A 30 1.63 -9.57 -12.23
CA LEU A 30 0.95 -10.75 -12.76
C LEU A 30 -0.43 -10.37 -13.32
N PRO A 31 -0.92 -11.09 -14.34
CA PRO A 31 -2.27 -10.88 -14.87
C PRO A 31 -3.34 -11.25 -13.84
N SER A 32 -4.59 -10.83 -14.10
CA SER A 32 -5.75 -11.18 -13.26
C SER A 32 -5.95 -12.70 -13.20
N ASP A 33 -6.23 -13.22 -12.01
CA ASP A 33 -6.48 -14.64 -11.71
C ASP A 33 -7.66 -14.79 -10.72
N PRO A 34 -8.89 -14.92 -11.23
CA PRO A 34 -10.09 -15.09 -10.40
C PRO A 34 -10.07 -16.35 -9.52
N GLN A 35 -9.45 -17.43 -9.98
CA GLN A 35 -9.41 -18.68 -9.22
C GLN A 35 -8.50 -18.56 -8.00
N LEU A 36 -7.38 -17.86 -8.16
CA LEU A 36 -6.49 -17.57 -7.04
C LEU A 36 -7.11 -16.60 -6.04
N ALA A 37 -7.87 -15.60 -6.52
CA ALA A 37 -8.59 -14.68 -5.65
C ALA A 37 -9.60 -15.40 -4.76
N GLU A 38 -10.33 -16.37 -5.29
CA GLU A 38 -11.26 -17.18 -4.49
C GLU A 38 -10.55 -17.98 -3.41
N LYS A 39 -9.40 -18.60 -3.75
CA LYS A 39 -8.54 -19.26 -2.75
C LYS A 39 -8.04 -18.29 -1.69
N TYR A 40 -7.72 -17.05 -2.05
CA TYR A 40 -7.29 -16.04 -1.09
C TYR A 40 -8.44 -15.67 -0.15
N ARG A 41 -9.64 -15.41 -0.68
CA ARG A 41 -10.84 -15.13 0.13
C ARG A 41 -11.16 -16.27 1.10
N GLY A 42 -11.13 -17.51 0.63
CA GLY A 42 -11.38 -18.69 1.47
C GLY A 42 -10.36 -18.88 2.60
N ASN A 43 -9.16 -18.30 2.47
CA ASN A 43 -8.11 -18.35 3.49
C ASN A 43 -8.00 -17.06 4.33
N MET A 44 -8.79 -16.02 4.03
CA MET A 44 -8.80 -14.79 4.81
C MET A 44 -9.40 -15.05 6.20
N LYS A 45 -8.67 -14.66 7.25
CA LYS A 45 -9.15 -14.74 8.64
C LYS A 45 -9.96 -13.52 9.05
N GLU A 46 -9.69 -12.39 8.42
CA GLU A 46 -10.31 -11.10 8.68
C GLU A 46 -11.05 -10.61 7.44
N SER A 47 -12.12 -9.85 7.65
CA SER A 47 -12.91 -9.25 6.57
C SER A 47 -12.13 -8.19 5.79
N THR A 48 -12.53 -7.95 4.54
CA THR A 48 -11.95 -6.87 3.73
C THR A 48 -12.10 -5.53 4.45
N VAL A 49 -10.98 -4.82 4.58
CA VAL A 49 -10.92 -3.50 5.20
C VAL A 49 -11.30 -2.43 4.17
N VAL A 50 -12.18 -1.52 4.60
CA VAL A 50 -12.51 -0.29 3.87
C VAL A 50 -12.07 0.88 4.73
N LEU A 51 -11.11 1.67 4.23
CA LEU A 51 -10.61 2.85 4.94
C LEU A 51 -11.66 3.97 4.84
N LYS A 52 -12.45 4.17 5.90
CA LYS A 52 -13.36 5.32 5.96
C LYS A 52 -12.57 6.56 6.38
N SER A 53 -13.24 7.71 6.37
CA SER A 53 -12.58 9.00 6.63
C SER A 53 -11.82 9.07 7.97
N PRO A 54 -12.28 8.47 9.09
CA PRO A 54 -11.50 8.41 10.32
C PRO A 54 -10.19 7.61 10.16
N GLU A 55 -10.26 6.43 9.55
CA GLU A 55 -9.10 5.54 9.34
C GLU A 55 -8.10 6.16 8.36
N GLN A 56 -8.59 6.79 7.29
CA GLN A 56 -7.75 7.54 6.34
C GLN A 56 -6.95 8.64 7.03
N ARG A 57 -7.61 9.46 7.88
CA ARG A 57 -6.94 10.50 8.67
C ARG A 57 -5.94 9.91 9.65
N LEU A 58 -6.30 8.81 10.32
CA LEU A 58 -5.41 8.14 11.27
C LEU A 58 -4.14 7.64 10.58
N VAL A 59 -4.26 7.04 9.40
CA VAL A 59 -3.11 6.56 8.64
C VAL A 59 -2.23 7.72 8.17
N ILE A 60 -2.82 8.82 7.67
CA ILE A 60 -2.05 10.01 7.27
C ILE A 60 -1.22 10.52 8.46
N SER A 61 -1.82 10.64 9.64
CA SER A 61 -1.11 11.03 10.87
C SER A 61 -0.01 10.03 11.24
N ALA A 62 -0.25 8.74 11.08
CA ALA A 62 0.76 7.70 11.34
C ALA A 62 1.95 7.78 10.37
N VAL A 63 1.70 8.06 9.09
CA VAL A 63 2.78 8.27 8.09
C VAL A 63 3.59 9.52 8.43
N LEU A 64 2.93 10.62 8.77
CA LEU A 64 3.59 11.87 9.20
C LEU A 64 4.46 11.69 10.45
N GLU A 65 4.04 10.81 11.37
CA GLU A 65 4.85 10.46 12.53
C GLU A 65 6.01 9.53 12.15
N ALA A 66 5.76 8.49 11.36
CA ALA A 66 6.76 7.49 10.98
C ALA A 66 7.97 8.10 10.26
N VAL A 67 7.76 9.09 9.39
CA VAL A 67 8.86 9.71 8.60
C VAL A 67 9.89 10.44 9.48
N LYS A 68 9.51 10.86 10.69
CA LYS A 68 10.43 11.44 11.69
C LYS A 68 11.44 10.42 12.21
N HIS A 69 11.07 9.13 12.19
CA HIS A 69 11.90 8.03 12.68
C HIS A 69 12.70 7.33 11.57
N ILE A 70 12.31 7.51 10.31
CA ILE A 70 12.87 6.81 9.13
C ILE A 70 13.95 7.66 8.41
N ASN A 71 14.18 8.90 8.86
CA ASN A 71 15.12 9.86 8.27
C ASN A 71 14.93 10.00 6.75
N CYS A 72 13.68 10.18 6.33
CA CYS A 72 13.30 10.43 4.95
C CYS A 72 12.50 11.73 4.83
N GLN A 73 12.46 12.30 3.64
CA GLN A 73 11.60 13.45 3.35
C GLN A 73 10.29 12.93 2.76
N LEU A 74 9.17 13.29 3.39
CA LEU A 74 7.84 13.06 2.83
C LEU A 74 7.45 14.21 1.89
N HIS A 75 7.12 13.87 0.65
CA HIS A 75 6.64 14.84 -0.35
C HIS A 75 5.12 14.86 -0.42
N TYR A 76 4.50 13.67 -0.32
CA TYR A 76 3.05 13.55 -0.43
C TYR A 76 2.55 12.29 0.27
N VAL A 77 1.34 12.37 0.83
CA VAL A 77 0.59 11.22 1.33
C VAL A 77 -0.87 11.37 0.91
N ALA A 78 -1.44 10.31 0.37
CA ALA A 78 -2.85 10.25 0.01
C ALA A 78 -3.44 8.89 0.31
N THR A 79 -4.75 8.87 0.49
CA THR A 79 -5.50 7.65 0.79
C THR A 79 -6.80 7.64 -0.01
N ASP A 80 -7.25 6.45 -0.36
CA ASP A 80 -8.63 6.22 -0.73
C ASP A 80 -9.25 5.13 0.17
N GLN A 81 -10.38 4.55 -0.22
CA GLN A 81 -11.04 3.51 0.56
C GLN A 81 -10.28 2.17 0.61
N THR A 82 -9.32 1.97 -0.30
CA THR A 82 -8.71 0.68 -0.60
C THR A 82 -7.19 0.68 -0.43
N HIS A 83 -6.53 1.83 -0.47
CA HIS A 83 -5.08 1.91 -0.35
C HIS A 83 -4.57 3.29 0.10
N ILE A 84 -3.29 3.32 0.42
CA ILE A 84 -2.53 4.49 0.86
C ILE A 84 -1.31 4.62 -0.04
N HIS A 85 -1.00 5.84 -0.46
CA HIS A 85 0.21 6.21 -1.17
C HIS A 85 1.07 7.15 -0.32
N ALA A 86 2.38 6.87 -0.24
CA ALA A 86 3.36 7.77 0.36
C ALA A 86 4.54 7.96 -0.60
N LEU A 87 4.74 9.21 -1.04
CA LEU A 87 5.88 9.61 -1.87
C LEU A 87 6.95 10.19 -0.96
N VAL A 88 8.09 9.52 -0.89
CA VAL A 88 9.21 9.91 -0.03
C VAL A 88 10.52 9.92 -0.80
N SER A 89 11.52 10.60 -0.28
CA SER A 89 12.88 10.54 -0.78
C SER A 89 13.90 10.41 0.34
N TRP A 90 15.07 9.88 -0.01
CA TRP A 90 16.23 9.86 0.87
C TRP A 90 17.36 10.68 0.24
N SER A 91 18.07 11.43 1.07
CA SER A 91 19.35 11.99 0.67
C SER A 91 20.33 10.84 0.44
N ASP A 92 20.95 10.83 -0.72
CA ASP A 92 22.13 10.00 -0.92
C ASP A 92 23.25 10.70 -0.14
N ASN A 93 23.53 10.26 1.09
CA ASN A 93 24.71 10.71 1.84
C ASN A 93 25.99 10.09 1.24
N THR A 94 26.09 9.98 -0.08
CA THR A 94 27.37 9.82 -0.78
C THR A 94 28.04 11.18 -0.75
N ALA A 95 28.70 11.45 0.38
CA ALA A 95 29.69 12.51 0.52
C ALA A 95 30.89 12.25 -0.42
#